data_AF-A0A7Y3CGI1-F1
#
_entry.id   AF-A0A7Y3CGI1-F1
#
_cell.length_a   1.000
_cell.length_b   1.000
_cell.length_c   1.000
_cell.angle_alpha   90.00
_cell.angle_beta   90.00
_cell.angle_gamma   90.00
#
_symmetry.space_group_name_H-M   'P 1'
#
loop_
_entity.id
_entity.type
_entity.pdbx_description
1 polymer ?
#
loop_
_entity_poly.entity_id
_entity_poly.type
_entity_poly.pdbx_seq_one_letter_code
_entity_poly.pdbx_strand_id
1 'polypeptide(L)'
;GQSPVPASKKSKRKRKSGKNKYSLSAIEKGMSLEEVDELLGEPTSTAGHITGKSFNPFYRGSDHARLIYFYKGKGRIHFSQRSRYSRRVWRVMEVEIDPGEPGYP
;
A
#
# COMPACT_ATOMS: atom_id res chain seq x y z
N GLY A 1 2.73 34.41 11.38
CA GLY A 1 3.04 33.48 10.30
C GLY A 1 3.28 32.11 10.87
N GLN A 2 2.34 31.19 10.67
CA GLN A 2 2.49 29.73 10.82
C GLN A 2 1.18 29.14 10.31
N SER A 3 1.21 28.57 9.11
CA SER A 3 0.06 27.88 8.54
C SER A 3 -0.15 26.55 9.28
N PRO A 4 -1.38 26.20 9.70
CA PRO A 4 -1.62 24.90 10.31
C PRO A 4 -1.53 23.80 9.25
N VAL A 5 -0.76 22.76 9.55
CA VAL A 5 -0.72 21.52 8.76
C VAL A 5 -2.12 20.89 8.73
N PRO A 6 -2.65 20.46 7.58
CA PRO A 6 -3.96 19.83 7.54
C PRO A 6 -3.88 18.46 8.23
N ALA A 7 -4.61 18.33 9.33
CA ALA A 7 -4.82 17.06 10.03
C ALA A 7 -5.27 15.98 9.03
N SER A 8 -4.52 14.88 8.95
CA SER A 8 -4.90 13.69 8.20
C SER A 8 -6.29 13.25 8.66
N LYS A 9 -7.31 13.52 7.82
CA LYS A 9 -8.67 13.03 8.03
C LYS A 9 -8.61 11.51 8.05
N LYS A 10 -8.68 10.91 9.24
CA LYS A 10 -8.96 9.47 9.42
C LYS A 10 -10.33 9.20 8.78
N SER A 11 -10.31 8.76 7.53
CA SER A 11 -11.51 8.37 6.80
C SER A 11 -12.10 7.13 7.47
N LYS A 12 -13.11 7.32 8.32
CA LYS A 12 -13.97 6.24 8.82
C LYS A 12 -14.88 5.80 7.66
N ARG A 13 -14.32 5.06 6.70
CA ARG A 13 -15.13 4.37 5.68
C ARG A 13 -15.84 3.19 6.34
N LYS A 14 -17.17 3.17 6.23
CA LYS A 14 -18.04 2.07 6.69
C LYS A 14 -17.52 0.76 6.08
N ARG A 15 -17.04 -0.15 6.94
CA ARG A 15 -16.51 -1.47 6.56
C ARG A 15 -17.60 -2.30 5.87
N LYS A 16 -17.55 -2.37 4.54
CA LYS A 16 -18.08 -3.54 3.85
C LYS A 16 -16.97 -4.57 3.91
N SER A 17 -17.00 -5.42 4.95
CA SER A 17 -16.15 -6.60 5.04
C SER A 17 -16.53 -7.53 3.90
N GLY A 18 -15.96 -7.29 2.71
CA GLY A 18 -16.00 -8.23 1.61
C GLY A 18 -15.41 -9.54 2.12
N LYS A 19 -16.13 -10.63 1.93
CA LYS A 19 -15.61 -11.97 2.23
C LYS A 19 -14.28 -12.11 1.48
N ASN A 20 -13.17 -12.20 2.21
CA ASN A 20 -11.84 -12.38 1.63
C ASN A 20 -11.90 -13.62 0.73
N LYS A 21 -11.83 -13.43 -0.59
CA LYS A 21 -11.95 -14.55 -1.52
C LYS A 21 -10.74 -15.48 -1.44
N TYR A 22 -9.57 -14.95 -1.07
CA TYR A 22 -8.30 -15.69 -1.01
C TYR A 22 -7.42 -15.31 0.18
N SER A 23 -6.43 -16.15 0.49
CA SER A 23 -5.38 -15.89 1.48
C SER A 23 -4.36 -14.86 0.95
N LEU A 24 -3.66 -14.17 1.85
CA LEU A 24 -2.57 -13.25 1.51
C LEU A 24 -1.43 -13.94 0.73
N SER A 25 -1.27 -15.26 0.91
CA SER A 25 -0.33 -16.10 0.15
C SER A 25 -0.64 -16.21 -1.34
N ALA A 26 -1.85 -15.82 -1.79
CA ALA A 26 -2.20 -15.81 -3.21
C ALA A 26 -1.64 -14.57 -3.95
N ILE A 27 -1.04 -13.62 -3.21
CA ILE A 27 -0.47 -12.41 -3.80
C ILE A 27 0.98 -12.65 -4.21
N GLU A 28 1.28 -12.28 -5.45
CA GLU A 28 2.62 -12.42 -6.03
C GLU A 28 3.27 -11.07 -6.32
N LYS A 29 4.60 -11.05 -6.34
CA LYS A 29 5.37 -9.88 -6.74
C LYS A 29 4.99 -9.47 -8.17
N GLY A 30 4.79 -8.17 -8.39
CA GLY A 30 4.41 -7.61 -9.68
C GLY A 30 2.91 -7.46 -9.91
N MET A 31 2.04 -8.05 -9.09
CA MET A 31 0.60 -7.77 -9.15
C MET A 31 0.32 -6.28 -8.97
N SER A 32 -0.67 -5.76 -9.69
CA SER A 32 -1.17 -4.40 -9.50
C SER A 32 -1.98 -4.29 -8.22
N LEU A 33 -2.20 -3.04 -7.81
CA LEU A 33 -3.09 -2.72 -6.71
C LEU A 33 -4.53 -3.19 -7.00
N GLU A 34 -5.01 -3.04 -8.25
CA GLU A 34 -6.32 -3.53 -8.69
C GLU A 34 -6.45 -5.05 -8.56
N GLU A 35 -5.46 -5.80 -9.04
CA GLU A 35 -5.43 -7.27 -8.90
C GLU A 35 -5.47 -7.70 -7.42
N VAL A 36 -4.76 -6.99 -6.54
CA VAL A 36 -4.78 -7.26 -5.09
C VAL A 36 -6.15 -6.95 -4.48
N ASP A 37 -6.75 -5.80 -4.82
CA ASP A 37 -8.08 -5.41 -4.35
C ASP A 37 -9.16 -6.38 -4.86
N GLU A 38 -9.03 -6.94 -6.07
CA GLU A 38 -9.94 -7.96 -6.60
C GLU A 38 -9.85 -9.30 -5.84
N LEU A 39 -8.64 -9.69 -5.43
CA LEU A 39 -8.39 -10.96 -4.73
C LEU A 39 -8.69 -10.89 -3.23
N LEU A 40 -8.26 -9.82 -2.56
CA LEU A 40 -8.33 -9.68 -1.10
C LEU A 40 -9.43 -8.73 -0.64
N GLY A 41 -9.86 -7.80 -1.49
CA GLY A 41 -10.71 -6.68 -1.09
C GLY A 41 -9.94 -5.55 -0.40
N GLU A 42 -10.70 -4.56 0.08
CA GLU A 42 -10.14 -3.36 0.72
C GLU A 42 -9.29 -3.74 1.96
N PRO A 43 -8.10 -3.15 2.12
CA PRO A 43 -7.26 -3.36 3.30
C PRO A 43 -7.89 -2.71 4.55
N THR A 44 -7.39 -3.11 5.73
CA THR A 44 -7.79 -2.49 7.00
C THR A 44 -7.34 -1.04 7.08
N SER A 45 -6.12 -0.77 6.61
CA SER A 45 -5.55 0.57 6.50
C SER A 45 -4.50 0.61 5.41
N THR A 46 -4.11 1.82 5.02
CA THR A 46 -3.04 2.07 4.07
C THR A 46 -2.11 3.15 4.59
N ALA A 47 -0.82 3.05 4.28
CA ALA A 47 0.16 4.10 4.49
C ALA A 47 1.08 4.25 3.29
N GLY A 48 1.61 5.44 3.06
CA GLY A 48 2.57 5.67 1.99
C GLY A 48 3.63 6.67 2.39
N HIS A 49 4.81 6.53 1.78
CA HIS A 49 5.92 7.46 1.95
C HIS A 49 6.73 7.58 0.66
N ILE A 50 7.40 8.71 0.48
CA ILE A 50 8.34 8.93 -0.62
C ILE A 50 9.67 8.30 -0.22
N THR A 51 10.34 7.61 -1.15
CA THR A 51 11.66 7.03 -0.89
C THR A 51 12.77 8.06 -1.17
N GLY A 52 13.97 7.83 -0.63
CA GLY A 52 15.15 8.66 -0.94
C GLY A 52 15.50 8.69 -2.45
N LYS A 53 15.09 7.68 -3.21
CA LYS A 53 15.34 7.56 -4.66
C LYS A 53 14.66 8.67 -5.47
N SER A 54 13.59 9.26 -4.93
CA SER A 54 12.92 10.40 -5.57
C SER A 54 13.73 11.68 -5.59
N PHE A 55 14.63 11.84 -4.64
CA PHE A 55 15.48 13.03 -4.53
C PHE A 55 16.81 12.86 -5.28
N ASN A 56 17.10 11.67 -5.84
CA ASN A 56 18.29 11.45 -6.64
C ASN A 56 18.00 11.77 -8.14
N PRO A 57 18.58 12.84 -8.70
CA PRO A 57 18.37 13.22 -10.10
C PRO A 57 19.00 12.23 -11.10
N PHE A 58 19.98 11.42 -10.67
CA PHE A 58 20.62 10.41 -11.49
C PHE A 58 19.94 9.04 -11.42
N TYR A 59 18.97 8.88 -10.52
CA TYR A 59 18.22 7.63 -10.39
C TYR A 59 17.17 7.51 -11.50
N ARG A 60 17.34 6.52 -12.38
CA ARG A 60 16.46 6.24 -13.53
C ARG A 60 15.53 5.04 -13.33
N GLY A 61 15.52 4.46 -12.14
CA GLY A 61 14.70 3.29 -11.81
C GLY A 61 13.29 3.63 -11.33
N SER A 62 12.56 2.62 -10.84
CA SER A 62 11.27 2.74 -10.16
C SER A 62 11.44 2.91 -8.64
N ASP A 63 10.39 2.77 -7.85
CA ASP A 63 10.47 2.81 -6.38
C ASP A 63 10.67 4.20 -5.80
N HIS A 64 10.01 5.18 -6.39
CA HIS A 64 10.00 6.57 -5.96
C HIS A 64 9.15 6.83 -4.71
N ALA A 65 8.14 6.00 -4.52
CA ALA A 65 7.31 5.98 -3.34
C ALA A 65 6.93 4.54 -3.00
N ARG A 66 6.59 4.33 -1.73
CA ARG A 66 6.03 3.10 -1.19
C ARG A 66 4.59 3.34 -0.78
N LEU A 67 3.78 2.30 -0.97
CA LEU A 67 2.45 2.19 -0.42
C LEU A 67 2.39 0.85 0.30
N ILE A 68 1.73 0.81 1.46
CA ILE A 68 1.62 -0.35 2.32
C ILE A 68 0.14 -0.58 2.55
N TYR A 69 -0.31 -1.80 2.28
CA TYR A 69 -1.65 -2.26 2.65
C TYR A 69 -1.54 -3.14 3.89
N PHE A 70 -2.32 -2.84 4.91
CA PHE A 70 -2.36 -3.61 6.15
C PHE A 70 -3.66 -4.41 6.21
N TYR A 71 -3.54 -5.73 6.40
CA TYR A 71 -4.67 -6.63 6.60
C TYR A 71 -4.59 -7.22 8.00
N LYS A 72 -5.43 -6.71 8.90
CA LYS A 72 -5.43 -7.13 10.31
C LYS A 72 -5.54 -8.65 10.44
N GLY A 73 -4.60 -9.24 11.19
CA GLY A 73 -4.53 -10.66 11.47
C GLY A 73 -4.08 -11.53 10.28
N LYS A 74 -3.52 -10.93 9.22
CA LYS A 74 -3.07 -11.65 8.02
C LYS A 74 -1.67 -11.23 7.59
N GLY A 75 -1.35 -9.95 7.72
CA GLY A 75 -0.08 -9.38 7.29
C GLY A 75 -0.24 -8.14 6.42
N ARG A 76 0.82 -7.79 5.70
CA ARG A 76 0.89 -6.56 4.94
C ARG A 76 1.53 -6.76 3.57
N ILE A 77 1.19 -5.86 2.65
CA ILE A 77 1.69 -5.87 1.28
C ILE A 77 2.38 -4.55 1.02
N HIS A 78 3.65 -4.61 0.62
CA HIS A 78 4.44 -3.47 0.23
C HIS A 78 4.39 -3.32 -1.28
N PHE A 79 3.95 -2.15 -1.73
CA PHE A 79 3.94 -1.75 -3.12
C PHE A 79 5.03 -0.75 -3.41
N SER A 80 5.59 -0.86 -4.60
CA SER A 80 6.55 0.09 -5.16
C SER A 80 5.91 0.84 -6.33
N GLN A 81 6.16 2.15 -6.40
CA GLN A 81 5.72 2.97 -7.51
C GLN A 81 6.60 2.71 -8.75
N ARG A 82 6.02 2.16 -9.82
CA ARG A 82 6.78 1.81 -11.05
C ARG A 82 7.07 3.02 -11.94
N SER A 83 6.27 4.08 -11.86
CA SER A 83 6.41 5.27 -12.70
C SER A 83 6.50 6.54 -11.87
N ARG A 84 7.52 7.37 -12.13
CA ARG A 84 7.65 8.72 -11.54
C ARG A 84 6.48 9.63 -11.91
N TYR A 85 5.96 9.47 -13.12
CA TYR A 85 4.97 10.38 -13.71
C TYR A 85 3.53 9.92 -13.50
N SER A 86 3.32 8.62 -13.27
CA SER A 86 1.99 8.09 -12.97
C SER A 86 1.88 7.65 -11.51
N ARG A 87 1.03 8.36 -10.77
CA ARG A 87 0.68 8.04 -9.37
C ARG A 87 -0.14 6.75 -9.21
N ARG A 88 -0.50 6.09 -10.32
CA ARG A 88 -1.40 4.93 -10.33
C ARG A 88 -0.70 3.60 -10.60
N VAL A 89 0.57 3.60 -11.00
CA VAL A 89 1.27 2.35 -11.32
C VAL A 89 1.99 1.81 -10.08
N TRP A 90 1.22 1.15 -9.22
CA TRP A 90 1.72 0.45 -8.04
C TRP A 90 1.87 -1.04 -8.35
N ARG A 91 2.97 -1.63 -7.90
CA ARG A 91 3.25 -3.06 -8.08
C ARG A 91 3.66 -3.67 -6.76
N VAL A 92 3.15 -4.86 -6.45
CA VAL A 92 3.58 -5.63 -5.28
C VAL A 92 5.08 -5.84 -5.38
N MET A 93 5.78 -5.42 -4.34
CA MET A 93 7.21 -5.60 -4.19
C MET A 93 7.49 -6.71 -3.18
N GLU A 94 6.72 -6.77 -2.10
CA GLU A 94 6.90 -7.71 -1.02
C GLU A 94 5.57 -7.98 -0.31
N VAL A 95 5.43 -9.21 0.19
CA VAL A 95 4.29 -9.69 0.93
C VAL A 95 4.82 -10.27 2.24
N GLU A 96 4.35 -9.73 3.36
CA GLU A 96 4.65 -10.23 4.69
C GLU A 96 3.40 -10.89 5.26
N ILE A 97 3.50 -12.17 5.59
CA ILE A 97 2.43 -12.90 6.26
C ILE A 97 2.68 -12.83 7.76
N ASP A 98 1.77 -12.15 8.47
CA ASP A 98 1.84 -11.99 9.92
C ASP A 98 0.43 -12.15 10.53
N PRO A 99 0.13 -13.30 11.16
CA PRO A 99 -1.13 -13.50 11.87
C PRO A 99 -1.36 -12.51 13.04
N GLY A 100 -0.30 -11.86 13.53
CA GLY A 100 -0.34 -10.84 14.57
C GLY A 100 -0.53 -9.40 14.05
N GLU A 101 -0.62 -9.20 12.73
CA GLU A 101 -0.64 -7.87 12.11
C GLU A 101 -1.77 -6.99 12.69
N PRO A 102 -1.45 -5.83 13.31
CA PRO A 102 -2.45 -4.96 13.92
C PRO A 102 -3.42 -4.32 12.92
N GLY A 103 -3.01 -4.20 11.65
CA GLY A 103 -3.82 -3.64 10.57
C GLY A 103 -3.66 -2.13 10.38
N TYR A 104 -2.68 -1.52 11.03
CA TYR A 104 -2.44 -0.07 11.04
C TYR A 104 -0.93 0.21 11.16
N PRO A 105 -0.46 1.38 10.65
CA PRO A 105 0.93 1.83 10.81
C PRO A 105 1.30 2.16 12.25
#